data_AF-A0A1I3PJI1-F1
#
_entry.id   AF-A0A1I3PJI1-F1
#
_cell.length_a   1.000
_cell.length_b   1.000
_cell.length_c   1.000
_cell.angle_alpha   90.00
_cell.angle_beta   90.00
_cell.angle_gamma   90.00
#
_symmetry.space_group_name_H-M   'P 1'
#
loop_
_entity.id
_entity.type
_entity.pdbx_description
1 polymer ?
#
loop_
_entity_poly.entity_id
_entity_poly.type
_entity_poly.pdbx_seq_one_letter_code
_entity_poly.pdbx_strand_id
1 'polypeptide(L)'
;MDIAQHDFPFRQSIELAKQIPSTGFRYHWKAEVDSLGLIIRIWLGGIDGVPFQTCITRIIKSQECKNKNPVQEMWRRVLEKIDRQDFIIVNGN
;
A
#
# COMPACT_ATOMS: atom_id res chain seq x y z
N MET A 1 9.01 -31.14 11.15
CA MET A 1 9.78 -30.13 10.40
C MET A 1 9.16 -28.79 10.72
N ASP A 2 9.75 -28.07 11.67
CA ASP A 2 9.42 -26.67 11.95
C ASP A 2 9.84 -25.85 10.73
N ILE A 3 8.85 -25.37 9.98
CA ILE A 3 9.10 -24.36 8.96
C ILE A 3 9.35 -23.07 9.75
N ALA A 4 10.62 -22.72 9.90
CA ALA A 4 11.02 -21.42 10.40
C ALA A 4 10.18 -20.36 9.68
N GLN A 5 9.33 -19.64 10.44
CA GLN A 5 8.81 -18.35 10.04
C GLN A 5 10.03 -17.46 9.86
N HIS A 6 10.65 -17.50 8.69
CA HIS A 6 11.70 -16.57 8.34
C HIS A 6 11.08 -15.19 8.40
N ASP A 7 11.49 -14.42 9.41
CA ASP A 7 11.49 -12.97 9.41
C ASP A 7 12.00 -12.53 8.03
N PHE A 8 11.09 -12.13 7.16
CA PHE A 8 11.46 -11.50 5.90
C PHE A 8 12.07 -10.14 6.26
N PRO A 9 13.37 -9.90 6.02
CA PRO A 9 14.05 -8.67 6.45
C PRO A 9 13.70 -7.45 5.57
N PHE A 10 12.72 -7.60 4.67
CA PHE A 10 12.23 -6.55 3.82
C PHE A 10 10.76 -6.31 4.14
N ARG A 11 10.45 -5.15 4.72
CA ARG A 11 9.05 -4.68 4.76
C ARG A 11 8.58 -4.55 3.32
N GLN A 12 7.77 -5.51 2.88
CA GLN A 12 7.19 -5.46 1.54
C GLN A 12 6.21 -4.29 1.52
N SER A 13 6.46 -3.32 0.65
CA SER A 13 5.55 -2.21 0.46
C SER A 13 5.35 -1.94 -1.02
N ILE A 14 4.13 -1.55 -1.37
CA ILE A 14 3.75 -1.15 -2.73
C ILE A 14 3.11 0.21 -2.62
N GLU A 15 3.65 1.16 -3.37
CA GLU A 15 3.04 2.46 -3.55
C GLU A 15 2.35 2.52 -4.92
N LEU A 16 1.16 3.07 -4.90
CA LEU A 16 0.35 3.37 -6.06
C LEU A 16 0.04 4.86 -6.09
N ALA A 17 -0.08 5.43 -7.27
CA ALA A 17 -0.55 6.80 -7.45
C ALA A 17 -1.63 6.88 -8.52
N LYS A 18 -2.56 7.80 -8.34
CA LYS A 18 -3.53 8.22 -9.34
C LYS A 18 -3.36 9.69 -9.61
N GLN A 19 -3.16 10.07 -10.86
CA GLN A 19 -3.09 11.47 -11.23
C GLN A 19 -4.47 12.14 -11.05
N ILE A 20 -4.47 13.31 -10.42
CA ILE A 20 -5.65 14.17 -10.39
C ILE A 20 -5.62 15.02 -11.65
N PRO A 21 -6.68 14.96 -12.48
CA PRO A 21 -6.75 15.78 -13.68
C PRO A 21 -6.56 17.27 -13.35
N SER A 22 -5.82 17.97 -14.21
CA SER A 22 -5.71 19.44 -14.21
C SER A 22 -4.96 20.09 -13.04
N THR A 23 -4.50 19.35 -12.03
CA THR A 23 -3.86 19.93 -10.84
C THR A 23 -2.36 19.62 -10.71
N GLY A 24 -1.82 18.71 -11.53
CA GLY A 24 -0.42 18.26 -11.42
C GLY A 24 -0.15 17.40 -10.17
N PHE A 25 -1.17 17.13 -9.36
CA PHE A 25 -1.08 16.38 -8.12
C PHE A 25 -1.45 14.91 -8.31
N ARG A 26 -1.14 14.10 -7.30
CA ARG A 26 -1.45 12.68 -7.28
C ARG A 26 -2.10 12.29 -5.95
N TYR A 27 -3.11 11.44 -6.03
CA TYR A 27 -3.55 10.65 -4.89
C TYR A 27 -2.60 9.47 -4.75
N HIS A 28 -1.88 9.43 -3.64
CA HIS A 28 -1.00 8.33 -3.29
C HIS A 28 -1.71 7.35 -2.36
N TRP A 29 -1.42 6.08 -2.58
CA TRP A 29 -1.88 4.97 -1.75
C TRP A 29 -0.70 4.03 -1.57
N LYS A 30 -0.31 3.74 -0.34
CA LYS A 30 0.78 2.81 -0.04
C LYS A 30 0.29 1.73 0.91
N ALA A 31 0.60 0.49 0.58
CA ALA A 31 0.43 -0.64 1.48
C ALA A 31 1.79 -1.15 1.92
N GLU A 32 1.93 -1.43 3.22
CA GLU A 32 3.15 -1.97 3.83
C GLU A 32 2.76 -3.14 4.72
N VAL A 33 3.39 -4.29 4.48
CA VAL A 33 3.24 -5.48 5.32
C VAL A 33 4.05 -5.29 6.59
N ASP A 34 3.41 -5.53 7.72
CA ASP A 34 4.00 -5.51 9.06
C ASP A 34 3.69 -6.84 9.76
N SER A 35 4.40 -7.11 10.85
CA SER A 35 4.21 -8.30 11.71
C SER A 35 2.77 -8.47 12.22
N LEU A 36 2.03 -7.36 12.37
CA LEU A 36 0.65 -7.35 12.88
C LEU A 36 -0.42 -7.37 11.76
N GLY A 37 -0.03 -7.23 10.50
CA GLY A 37 -0.95 -7.18 9.37
C GLY A 37 -0.52 -6.22 8.27
N LEU A 38 -1.42 -5.34 7.84
CA LEU A 38 -1.22 -4.44 6.71
C LEU A 38 -1.45 -2.99 7.13
N ILE A 39 -0.45 -2.14 6.92
CA ILE A 39 -0.53 -0.69 7.11
C ILE A 39 -0.85 -0.06 5.76
N ILE A 40 -1.97 0.66 5.68
CA ILE A 40 -2.40 1.42 4.52
C ILE A 40 -2.21 2.90 4.80
N ARG A 41 -1.49 3.60 3.93
CA ARG A 41 -1.28 5.04 3.95
C ARG A 41 -1.90 5.67 2.71
N ILE A 42 -2.61 6.77 2.87
CA ILE A 42 -3.27 7.50 1.78
C ILE A 42 -2.99 8.98 1.97
N TRP A 43 -2.50 9.64 0.93
CA TRP A 43 -2.23 11.08 0.98
C TRP A 43 -2.40 11.73 -0.39
N LEU A 44 -2.54 13.05 -0.36
CA LEU A 44 -2.42 13.90 -1.54
C LEU A 44 -0.99 14.44 -1.58
N GLY A 45 -0.32 14.32 -2.73
CA GLY A 45 1.07 14.74 -2.87
C GLY A 45 1.44 15.18 -4.28
N GLY A 46 2.68 15.62 -4.41
CA GLY A 46 3.29 15.96 -5.70
C GLY A 46 3.68 14.72 -6.50
N ILE A 47 4.24 14.94 -7.70
CA ILE A 47 4.78 13.86 -8.53
C ILE A 47 5.92 13.12 -7.84
N ASP A 48 6.64 13.82 -6.95
CA ASP A 48 7.73 13.34 -6.10
C ASP A 48 7.27 12.45 -4.93
N GLY A 49 5.96 12.31 -4.71
CA GLY A 49 5.40 11.50 -3.64
C GLY A 49 5.38 12.17 -2.27
N VAL A 50 5.83 13.42 -2.17
CA VAL A 50 5.84 14.16 -0.90
C VAL A 50 4.41 14.58 -0.53
N PRO A 51 3.92 14.27 0.69
CA PRO A 51 2.59 14.68 1.14
C PRO A 51 2.47 16.19 1.29
N PHE A 52 1.40 16.79 0.75
CA PHE A 52 1.07 18.20 0.99
C PHE A 52 0.36 18.43 2.33
N GLN A 53 -0.29 17.40 2.85
CA GLN A 53 -1.06 17.41 4.10
C GLN A 53 -0.79 16.12 4.88
N THR A 54 -1.43 15.99 6.04
CA THR A 54 -1.37 14.80 6.89
C THR A 54 -1.81 13.55 6.14
N CYS A 55 -1.00 12.49 6.25
CA CYS A 55 -1.30 11.18 5.68
C CYS A 55 -2.37 10.46 6.50
N ILE A 56 -3.43 9.99 5.86
CA ILE A 56 -4.42 9.09 6.48
C ILE A 56 -3.77 7.72 6.60
N THR A 57 -3.66 7.21 7.82
CA THR A 57 -3.12 5.88 8.09
C THR A 57 -4.21 4.96 8.63
N ARG A 58 -4.32 3.77 8.06
CA ARG A 58 -5.23 2.72 8.51
C ARG A 58 -4.47 1.41 8.67
N ILE A 59 -4.64 0.78 9.82
CA ILE A 59 -4.08 -0.55 10.10
C ILE A 59 -5.19 -1.57 9.89
N ILE A 60 -4.87 -2.64 9.16
CA ILE A 60 -5.71 -3.82 9.00
C ILE A 60 -4.97 -4.96 9.67
N LYS A 61 -5.53 -5.48 10.76
CA LYS A 61 -4.89 -6.58 11.48
C LYS A 61 -4.96 -7.86 10.64
N SER A 62 -4.00 -8.77 10.79
CA SER A 62 -3.98 -10.05 10.05
C SER A 62 -5.31 -10.84 10.15
N GLN A 63 -6.01 -10.74 11.28
CA GLN A 63 -7.31 -11.39 11.50
C GLN A 63 -8.47 -10.75 10.71
N GLU A 64 -8.33 -9.49 10.28
CA GLU A 64 -9.31 -8.72 9.50
C GLU A 64 -9.03 -8.83 8.00
N CYS A 65 -7.87 -9.38 7.61
CA CYS A 65 -7.54 -9.63 6.22
C CYS A 65 -8.45 -10.73 5.66
N LYS A 66 -9.02 -10.50 4.47
CA LYS A 66 -9.80 -11.54 3.77
C LYS A 66 -8.92 -12.75 3.44
N ASN A 67 -7.63 -12.51 3.23
CA ASN A 67 -6.62 -13.54 3.16
C ASN A 67 -5.76 -13.52 4.43
N LYS A 68 -5.64 -14.66 5.12
CA LYS A 68 -4.84 -14.78 6.37
C LYS A 68 -3.38 -14.39 6.17
N ASN A 69 -2.87 -14.41 4.94
CA ASN A 69 -1.56 -13.90 4.60
C ASN A 69 -1.63 -12.39 4.22
N PRO A 70 -1.02 -11.48 5.02
CA PRO A 70 -1.03 -10.04 4.74
C PRO A 70 -0.41 -9.66 3.39
N VAL A 71 0.56 -10.42 2.89
CA VAL A 71 1.16 -10.20 1.56
C VAL A 71 0.13 -10.46 0.47
N GLN A 72 -0.65 -11.53 0.59
CA GLN A 72 -1.69 -11.85 -0.39
C GLN A 72 -2.84 -10.84 -0.33
N GLU A 73 -3.22 -10.38 0.88
CA GLU A 73 -4.20 -9.31 1.03
C GLU A 73 -3.70 -7.97 0.46
N MET A 74 -2.41 -7.65 0.60
CA MET A 74 -1.77 -6.49 -0.03
C MET A 74 -1.95 -6.53 -1.54
N TRP A 75 -1.53 -7.63 -2.18
CA TRP A 75 -1.65 -7.78 -3.63
C TRP A 75 -3.10 -7.77 -4.11
N ARG A 76 -4.02 -8.41 -3.38
CA ARG A 76 -5.45 -8.35 -3.69
C ARG A 76 -5.97 -6.91 -3.74
N ARG A 77 -5.54 -6.05 -2.80
CA ARG A 77 -5.93 -4.63 -2.75
C ARG A 77 -5.25 -3.80 -3.83
N VAL A 78 -4.00 -4.10 -4.14
CA VAL A 78 -3.26 -3.48 -5.24
C VAL A 78 -4.00 -3.71 -6.56
N LEU A 79 -4.35 -4.96 -6.86
CA LEU A 79 -5.10 -5.31 -8.06
C LEU A 79 -6.47 -4.60 -8.08
N GLU A 80 -7.20 -4.60 -6.97
CA GLU A 80 -8.48 -3.88 -6.87
C GLU A 80 -8.36 -2.37 -7.14
N LYS A 81 -7.25 -1.74 -6.71
CA LYS A 81 -6.97 -0.32 -6.95
C LYS A 81 -6.62 -0.03 -8.41
N ILE A 82 -5.82 -0.90 -9.03
CA ILE A 82 -5.45 -0.77 -10.45
C ILE A 82 -6.68 -0.98 -11.33
N ASP A 83 -7.41 -2.10 -11.13
CA ASP A 83 -8.52 -2.51 -12.00
C ASP A 83 -9.74 -1.60 -11.91
N ARG A 84 -10.03 -1.03 -10.72
CA ARG A 84 -11.28 -0.28 -10.49
C ARG A 84 -11.11 1.21 -10.30
N GLN A 85 -9.89 1.67 -10.03
CA GLN A 85 -9.66 3.05 -9.60
C GLN A 85 -8.52 3.73 -10.37
N ASP A 86 -7.98 3.11 -11.42
CA ASP A 86 -6.97 3.71 -12.32
C ASP A 86 -5.70 4.15 -11.60
N PHE A 87 -5.34 3.47 -10.51
CA PHE A 87 -4.05 3.67 -9.87
C PHE A 87 -2.96 2.99 -10.67
N ILE A 88 -1.77 3.60 -10.72
CA ILE A 88 -0.56 3.01 -11.30
C ILE A 88 0.46 2.70 -10.21
N ILE A 89 1.28 1.67 -10.41
CA ILE A 89 2.38 1.37 -9.50
C ILE A 89 3.45 2.46 -9.63
N VAL A 90 3.89 2.99 -8.50
CA VAL A 90 5.03 3.91 -8.42
C VAL A 90 6.18 3.15 -7.80
N ASN A 91 7.23 2.92 -8.57
CA ASN A 91 8.46 2.35 -8.01
C ASN A 91 9.11 3.44 -7.16
N GLY A 92 9.18 3.23 -5.85
CA GLY A 92 10.08 4.01 -5.00
C GLY A 92 11.50 3.71 -5.43
N ASN A 93 12.24 4.75 -5.82
CA ASN A 93 13.70 4.66 -5.97
C ASN A 93 14.36 4.31 -4.63
#